data_AF-A0A950DU33-F1
#
_entry.id   AF-A0A950DU33-F1
#
_cell.length_a   1.000
_cell.length_b   1.000
_cell.length_c   1.000
_cell.angle_alpha   90.00
_cell.angle_beta   90.00
_cell.angle_gamma   90.00
#
_symmetry.space_group_name_H-M   'P 1'
#
loop_
_entity.id
_entity.type
_entity.pdbx_description
1 polymer ?
#
loop_
_entity_poly.entity_id
_entity_poly.type
_entity_poly.pdbx_seq_one_letter_code
_entity_poly.pdbx_strand_id
1 'polypeptide(L)'
;DSSNPWVTLFKGIKTQYAPSLPWDGNVLYGMAQAYTFVQALTAAGQNPSRDDLVHAIQNGHWSGPGLVNYGYSASSHLGFLGVEIIKTNADGSQTALGSVQTTDDTQSGAITQYSGAVSQPPSNGIPSD
;
A
#
# COMPACT_ATOMS: atom_id res chain seq x y z
N ASP A 1 -11.76 8.44 -2.26
CA ASP A 1 -12.64 7.94 -1.20
C ASP A 1 -12.24 8.54 0.15
N SER A 2 -13.09 9.34 0.78
CA SER A 2 -12.87 9.86 2.14
C SER A 2 -13.27 8.88 3.24
N SER A 3 -13.92 7.76 2.89
CA SER A 3 -14.26 6.69 3.82
C SER A 3 -13.10 5.72 4.06
N ASN A 4 -12.11 5.69 3.15
CA ASN A 4 -10.91 4.89 3.34
C ASN A 4 -10.02 5.48 4.46
N PRO A 5 -9.71 4.71 5.51
CA PRO A 5 -8.98 5.22 6.68
C PRO A 5 -7.51 5.53 6.39
N TRP A 6 -6.86 4.81 5.46
CA TRP A 6 -5.52 5.15 5.00
C TRP A 6 -5.51 6.49 4.27
N VAL A 7 -6.50 6.74 3.41
CA VAL A 7 -6.65 8.04 2.72
C VAL A 7 -6.88 9.16 3.74
N THR A 8 -7.68 8.92 4.77
CA THR A 8 -7.92 9.90 5.84
C THR A 8 -6.63 10.21 6.61
N LEU A 9 -5.87 9.20 7.03
CA LEU A 9 -4.58 9.38 7.70
C LEU A 9 -3.62 10.19 6.83
N PHE A 10 -3.44 9.79 5.57
CA PHE A 10 -2.50 10.45 4.65
C PHE A 10 -2.93 11.87 4.28
N LYS A 11 -4.22 12.17 4.13
CA LYS A 11 -4.69 13.55 3.99
C LYS A 11 -4.33 14.40 5.21
N GLY A 12 -4.44 13.86 6.43
CA GLY A 12 -4.03 14.55 7.65
C GLY A 12 -2.53 14.88 7.64
N ILE A 13 -1.69 13.87 7.38
CA ILE A 13 -0.22 14.04 7.30
C ILE A 13 0.16 15.06 6.21
N LYS A 14 -0.41 14.95 5.01
CA LYS A 14 -0.17 15.90 3.91
C LYS A 14 -0.58 17.31 4.31
N THR A 15 -1.74 17.48 4.95
CA THR A 15 -2.24 18.80 5.35
C THR A 15 -1.30 19.48 6.34
N GLN A 16 -0.73 18.71 7.27
CA GLN A 16 0.20 19.22 8.27
C GLN A 16 1.60 19.51 7.71
N TYR A 17 2.18 18.57 6.96
CA TYR A 17 3.60 18.61 6.63
C TYR A 17 3.91 19.01 5.18
N ALA A 18 2.94 18.92 4.28
CA ALA A 18 3.10 19.27 2.87
C ALA A 18 1.87 20.03 2.31
N PRO A 19 1.42 21.12 2.96
CA PRO A 19 0.17 21.80 2.59
C PRO A 19 0.18 22.34 1.15
N SER A 20 1.36 22.67 0.62
CA SER A 20 1.54 23.20 -0.75
C SER A 20 1.34 22.15 -1.87
N LEU A 21 1.42 20.85 -1.57
CA LEU A 21 1.21 19.81 -2.57
C LEU A 21 -0.29 19.65 -2.91
N PRO A 22 -0.66 19.14 -4.09
CA PRO A 22 -2.04 18.72 -4.36
C PRO A 22 -2.42 17.48 -3.53
N TRP A 23 -3.71 17.14 -3.49
CA TRP A 23 -4.15 15.79 -3.12
C TRP A 23 -4.49 15.04 -4.41
N ASP A 24 -3.54 14.26 -4.91
CA ASP A 24 -3.69 13.47 -6.14
C ASP A 24 -3.11 12.05 -5.97
N GLY A 25 -3.20 11.26 -7.04
CA GLY A 25 -2.71 9.88 -7.04
C GLY A 25 -1.20 9.75 -6.83
N ASN A 26 -0.39 10.73 -7.26
CA ASN A 26 1.06 10.68 -7.11
C ASN A 26 1.47 10.95 -5.66
N VAL A 27 0.84 11.92 -5.01
CA VAL A 27 1.07 12.21 -3.59
C VAL A 27 0.63 11.02 -2.74
N LEU A 28 -0.56 10.46 -3.00
CA LEU A 28 -1.04 9.26 -2.31
C LEU A 28 -0.09 8.07 -2.50
N TYR A 29 0.37 7.83 -3.74
CA TYR A 29 1.33 6.77 -4.06
C TYR A 29 2.66 6.96 -3.34
N GLY A 30 3.22 8.18 -3.34
CA GLY A 30 4.46 8.50 -2.63
C GLY A 30 4.35 8.26 -1.13
N MET A 31 3.22 8.64 -0.51
CA MET A 31 2.96 8.38 0.91
C MET A 31 2.82 6.88 1.22
N ALA A 32 2.17 6.12 0.34
CA ALA A 32 2.06 4.67 0.48
C ALA A 32 3.45 3.97 0.40
N GLN A 33 4.31 4.42 -0.50
CA GLN A 33 5.68 3.90 -0.61
C GLN A 33 6.53 4.30 0.60
N ALA A 34 6.41 5.55 1.07
CA ALA A 34 7.09 5.99 2.28
C ALA A 34 6.66 5.16 3.50
N TYR A 35 5.37 4.84 3.63
CA TYR A 35 4.88 3.99 4.71
C TYR A 35 5.49 2.59 4.68
N THR A 36 5.54 1.97 3.49
CA THR A 36 6.15 0.65 3.28
C THR A 36 7.66 0.69 3.61
N PHE A 37 8.33 1.78 3.29
CA PHE A 37 9.74 1.97 3.65
C PHE A 37 9.94 2.12 5.17
N VAL A 38 9.06 2.83 5.87
CA VAL A 38 9.10 2.91 7.34
C VAL A 38 8.86 1.54 7.97
N GLN A 39 7.95 0.72 7.43
CA GLN A 39 7.78 -0.67 7.87
C GLN A 39 9.09 -1.47 7.79
N ALA A 40 9.79 -1.38 6.66
CA ALA A 40 11.08 -2.04 6.49
C ALA A 40 12.14 -1.49 7.45
N LEU A 41 12.17 -0.18 7.70
CA LEU A 41 13.08 0.44 8.68
C LEU A 41 12.81 -0.04 10.10
N THR A 42 11.55 -0.12 10.53
CA THR A 42 11.20 -0.61 11.86
C THR A 42 11.62 -2.06 12.03
N ALA A 43 11.30 -2.91 11.05
CA ALA A 43 11.68 -4.33 11.06
C ALA A 43 13.20 -4.56 11.00
N ALA A 44 13.96 -3.70 10.32
CA ALA A 44 15.41 -3.80 10.24
C ALA A 44 16.13 -3.32 11.51
N GLY A 45 15.46 -2.56 12.38
CA GLY A 45 16.01 -2.10 13.66
C GLY A 45 16.96 -0.89 13.55
N GLN A 46 17.76 -0.66 14.61
CA GLN A 46 18.62 0.51 14.70
C GLN A 46 19.83 0.45 13.76
N ASN A 47 20.10 1.57 13.08
CA ASN A 47 21.23 1.74 12.16
C ASN A 47 21.29 0.68 11.04
N PRO A 48 20.21 0.50 10.26
CA PRO A 48 20.15 -0.57 9.28
C PRO A 48 21.09 -0.30 8.09
N SER A 49 21.66 -1.36 7.55
CA SER A 49 22.30 -1.39 6.25
C SER A 49 21.27 -1.60 5.13
N ARG A 50 21.72 -1.48 3.88
CA ARG A 50 20.90 -1.86 2.71
C ARG A 50 20.48 -3.32 2.76
N ASP A 51 21.37 -4.21 3.19
CA ASP A 51 21.10 -5.64 3.23
C ASP A 51 20.08 -5.96 4.33
N ASP A 52 20.11 -5.24 5.45
CA ASP A 52 19.10 -5.39 6.51
C ASP A 52 17.70 -5.02 6.01
N LEU A 53 17.58 -3.95 5.21
CA LEU A 53 16.31 -3.55 4.60
C LEU A 53 15.79 -4.57 3.59
N VAL A 54 16.68 -5.14 2.77
CA VAL A 54 16.30 -6.20 1.83
C VAL A 54 15.81 -7.43 2.60
N HIS A 55 16.54 -7.85 3.64
CA HIS A 55 16.12 -8.96 4.49
C HIS A 55 14.80 -8.68 5.18
N ALA A 56 14.58 -7.48 5.71
CA ALA A 56 13.32 -7.09 6.32
C ALA A 56 12.16 -7.26 5.33
N ILE A 57 12.28 -6.70 4.12
CA ILE A 57 11.21 -6.79 3.10
C ILE A 57 10.96 -8.25 2.68
N GLN A 58 12.01 -9.03 2.44
CA GLN A 58 11.89 -10.43 2.01
C GLN A 58 11.26 -11.35 3.07
N ASN A 59 11.36 -10.98 4.35
CA ASN A 59 10.77 -11.74 5.47
C ASN A 59 9.55 -11.04 6.08
N GLY A 60 9.08 -9.95 5.47
CA GLY A 60 7.99 -9.15 5.98
C GLY A 60 6.63 -9.82 5.80
N HIS A 61 5.80 -9.77 6.83
CA HIS A 61 4.41 -10.27 6.81
C HIS A 61 3.40 -9.16 7.11
N TRP A 62 3.82 -7.90 7.04
CA TRP A 62 2.96 -6.76 7.29
C TRP A 62 2.02 -6.48 6.11
N SER A 63 0.85 -5.93 6.44
CA SER A 63 -0.04 -5.31 5.45
C SER A 63 0.24 -3.82 5.35
N GLY A 64 -0.27 -3.17 4.31
CA GLY A 64 -0.04 -1.73 4.12
C GLY A 64 -1.22 -1.03 3.46
N PRO A 65 -1.05 0.22 3.01
CA PRO A 65 -2.12 1.11 2.54
C PRO A 65 -2.76 0.72 1.20
N GLY A 66 -2.57 -0.52 0.74
CA GLY A 66 -3.20 -1.06 -0.45
C GLY A 66 -4.51 -1.79 -0.16
N LEU A 67 -5.18 -2.21 -1.23
CA LEU A 67 -6.42 -2.98 -1.16
C LEU A 67 -6.18 -4.48 -0.90
N VAL A 68 -4.94 -4.94 -1.07
CA VAL A 68 -4.51 -6.33 -0.92
C VAL A 68 -3.17 -6.41 -0.19
N ASN A 69 -2.73 -7.62 0.13
CA ASN A 69 -1.41 -7.86 0.72
C ASN A 69 -0.26 -7.71 -0.29
N TYR A 70 0.94 -7.52 0.25
CA TYR A 70 2.18 -7.58 -0.52
C TYR A 70 2.53 -9.02 -0.89
N GLY A 71 3.29 -9.18 -1.98
CA GLY A 71 3.84 -10.45 -2.45
C GLY A 71 5.32 -10.64 -2.14
N TYR A 72 5.90 -9.82 -1.25
CA TYR A 72 7.33 -9.91 -0.93
C TYR A 72 7.70 -11.27 -0.34
N SER A 73 8.78 -11.85 -0.85
CA SER A 73 9.48 -12.99 -0.28
C SER A 73 10.93 -13.00 -0.77
N ALA A 74 11.75 -13.94 -0.28
CA ALA A 74 13.11 -14.13 -0.79
C ALA A 74 13.18 -14.44 -2.30
N SER A 75 12.09 -14.98 -2.89
CA SER A 75 12.01 -15.34 -4.31
C SER A 75 11.02 -14.49 -5.11
N SER A 76 10.30 -13.56 -4.48
CA SER A 76 9.32 -12.70 -5.15
C SER A 76 9.45 -11.26 -4.66
N HIS A 77 9.62 -10.33 -5.59
CA HIS A 77 9.73 -8.89 -5.31
C HIS A 77 8.45 -8.13 -5.69
N LEU A 78 7.31 -8.83 -5.72
CA LEU A 78 6.03 -8.23 -6.04
C LEU A 78 5.54 -7.36 -4.87
N GLY A 79 5.05 -6.17 -5.19
CA GLY A 79 4.34 -5.31 -4.25
C GLY A 79 2.93 -5.83 -3.99
N PHE A 80 1.92 -4.97 -4.12
CA PHE A 80 0.53 -5.39 -4.01
C PHE A 80 0.15 -6.39 -5.12
N LEU A 81 -0.47 -7.51 -4.74
CA LEU A 81 -0.81 -8.63 -5.64
C LEU A 81 -2.13 -8.48 -6.39
N GLY A 82 -2.68 -7.27 -6.45
CA GLY A 82 -4.05 -7.08 -6.89
C GLY A 82 -4.38 -5.65 -7.26
N VAL A 83 -5.44 -5.53 -8.03
CA VAL A 83 -5.89 -4.28 -8.66
C VAL A 83 -7.40 -4.16 -8.58
N GLU A 84 -7.89 -2.92 -8.57
CA GLU A 84 -9.29 -2.59 -8.75
C GLU A 84 -9.44 -1.80 -10.04
N ILE A 85 -10.42 -2.16 -10.87
CA ILE A 85 -10.74 -1.39 -12.07
C ILE A 85 -11.62 -0.23 -11.64
N ILE A 86 -11.27 0.98 -12.09
CA ILE A 86 -12.06 2.18 -11.83
C ILE A 86 -12.48 2.85 -13.13
N LYS A 87 -13.68 3.43 -13.12
CA LYS A 87 -14.15 4.36 -14.15
C LYS A 87 -13.95 5.78 -13.66
N THR A 88 -13.28 6.60 -14.46
CA THR A 88 -13.28 8.06 -14.28
C THR A 88 -14.53 8.65 -14.93
N ASN A 89 -15.33 9.36 -14.15
CA ASN A 89 -16.55 10.02 -14.59
C ASN A 89 -16.23 11.40 -15.19
N ALA A 90 -17.21 12.01 -15.88
CA ALA A 90 -17.03 13.30 -16.55
C ALA A 90 -16.71 14.46 -15.57
N ASP A 91 -17.13 14.33 -14.31
CA ASP A 91 -16.85 15.28 -13.23
C ASP A 91 -15.49 15.02 -12.54
N GLY A 92 -14.72 14.04 -13.02
CA GLY A 92 -13.44 13.63 -12.45
C GLY A 92 -13.56 12.69 -11.23
N SER A 93 -14.77 12.38 -10.77
CA SER A 93 -14.96 11.36 -9.73
C SER A 93 -14.61 9.97 -10.25
N GLN A 94 -14.25 9.06 -9.34
CA GLN A 94 -13.90 7.68 -9.67
C GLN A 94 -14.91 6.72 -9.06
N THR A 95 -15.36 5.76 -9.84
CA THR A 95 -16.27 4.68 -9.40
C THR A 95 -15.63 3.33 -9.65
N ALA A 96 -15.54 2.49 -8.63
CA ALA A 96 -15.06 1.12 -8.76
C ALA A 96 -15.97 0.30 -9.70
N LEU A 97 -15.36 -0.50 -10.57
CA LEU A 97 -16.01 -1.41 -11.48
C LEU A 97 -15.75 -2.85 -11.02
N GLY A 98 -16.60 -3.35 -10.15
CA GLY A 98 -16.52 -4.72 -9.63
C GLY A 98 -15.64 -4.83 -8.37
N SER A 99 -15.19 -6.06 -8.10
CA SER A 99 -14.37 -6.39 -6.95
C SER A 99 -12.88 -6.31 -7.27
N VAL A 100 -12.06 -6.11 -6.24
CA VAL A 100 -10.59 -6.23 -6.31
C VAL A 100 -10.22 -7.62 -6.84
N GLN A 101 -9.34 -7.67 -7.83
CA GLN A 101 -8.85 -8.90 -8.43
C GLN A 101 -7.38 -9.12 -8.11
N THR A 102 -6.99 -10.38 -7.92
CA THR A 102 -5.61 -10.82 -7.65
C THR A 102 -5.18 -11.87 -8.66
N THR A 103 -3.87 -11.97 -8.88
CA THR A 103 -3.21 -13.03 -9.66
C THR A 103 -1.79 -13.26 -9.11
N ASP A 104 -1.14 -14.34 -9.54
CA ASP A 104 0.30 -14.56 -9.36
C ASP A 104 1.08 -14.13 -10.61
N ASP A 105 2.41 -14.27 -10.56
CA ASP A 105 3.36 -13.97 -11.65
C ASP A 105 3.60 -15.15 -12.61
N THR A 106 2.77 -16.19 -12.54
CA THR A 106 2.89 -17.35 -13.43
C THR A 106 2.14 -17.13 -14.74
N GLN A 107 2.60 -17.77 -15.82
CA GLN A 107 1.98 -17.66 -17.14
C GLN A 107 0.51 -18.14 -17.15
N SER A 108 0.15 -19.07 -16.25
CA SER A 108 -1.18 -19.65 -16.12
C SER A 108 -1.95 -19.15 -14.89
N GLY A 109 -1.47 -18.07 -14.26
CA GLY A 109 -2.08 -17.49 -13.06
C GLY A 109 -3.55 -17.12 -13.32
N ALA A 110 -4.45 -17.67 -12.52
CA ALA A 110 -5.87 -17.35 -12.63
C ALA A 110 -6.15 -15.99 -11.98
N ILE A 111 -6.92 -15.15 -12.67
CA ILE A 111 -7.47 -13.94 -12.08
C ILE A 111 -8.62 -14.36 -11.16
N THR A 112 -8.51 -14.01 -9.88
CA THR A 112 -9.48 -14.35 -8.85
C THR A 112 -9.89 -13.13 -8.06
N GLN A 113 -11.13 -13.11 -7.58
CA GLN A 113 -11.59 -12.05 -6.69
C GLN A 113 -10.87 -12.16 -5.34
N TYR A 114 -10.31 -11.03 -4.89
CA TYR A 114 -9.77 -10.92 -3.54
C TYR A 114 -10.89 -10.98 -2.50
N SER A 115 -10.73 -11.84 -1.51
CA SER A 115 -11.68 -12.04 -0.40
C SER A 115 -11.09 -11.71 0.97
N GLY A 116 -9.83 -11.26 1.01
CA GLY A 116 -9.16 -10.88 2.25
C GLY A 116 -9.62 -9.53 2.78
N ALA A 117 -9.29 -9.27 4.04
CA ALA A 117 -9.57 -7.97 4.65
C ALA A 117 -8.61 -6.90 4.10
N VAL A 118 -9.13 -5.69 3.92
CA VAL A 118 -8.30 -4.51 3.65
C VAL A 118 -7.71 -4.03 4.98
N SER A 119 -6.39 -3.82 5.00
CA SER A 119 -5.70 -3.39 6.21
C SER A 119 -6.20 -2.03 6.69
N GLN A 120 -6.02 -1.77 7.99
CA GLN A 120 -6.36 -0.50 8.61
C GLN A 120 -5.07 0.13 9.15
N PRO A 121 -4.91 1.46 9.07
CA PRO A 121 -3.78 2.11 9.71
C PRO A 121 -3.84 1.95 11.24
N PRO A 122 -2.70 1.81 11.92
CA PRO A 122 -2.61 1.97 13.37
C PRO A 122 -3.16 3.33 13.80
N SER A 123 -3.75 3.41 15.00
CA SER A 123 -4.40 4.63 15.49
C SER A 123 -3.46 5.83 15.62
N ASN A 124 -2.18 5.58 15.87
CA ASN A 124 -1.12 6.59 15.92
C ASN A 124 -0.45 6.83 14.55
N GLY A 125 -0.85 6.09 13.51
CA GLY A 125 -0.29 6.18 12.16
C GLY A 125 1.14 5.65 12.02
N ILE A 126 1.70 5.01 13.05
CA ILE A 126 3.07 4.46 13.04
C ILE A 126 2.97 2.96 12.82
N PRO A 127 3.72 2.37 11.86
CA PRO A 127 3.72 0.93 11.68
C PRO A 127 4.16 0.20 12.97
N SER A 128 3.45 -0.86 13.31
CA SER A 128 3.88 -1.82 14.34
C SER A 128 4.59 -3.00 13.68
N ASP A 129 5.49 -3.62 14.44
CA ASP A 129 6.05 -4.94 14.12
C ASP A 129 4.99 -6.05 14.29
#